data_AF-A0A7S4INS6-F1
#
_entry.id   AF-A0A7S4INS6-F1
#
_cell.length_a   1.000
_cell.length_b   1.000
_cell.length_c   1.000
_cell.angle_alpha   90.00
_cell.angle_beta   90.00
_cell.angle_gamma   90.00
#
_symmetry.space_group_name_H-M   'P 1'
#
loop_
_entity.id
_entity.type
_entity.pdbx_description
1 polymer ?
#
loop_
_entity_poly.entity_id
_entity_poly.type
_entity_poly.pdbx_seq_one_letter_code
_entity_poly.pdbx_strand_id
1 'polypeptide(L)'
;MKQCIATNYSKTTAKTIFELPLAALLSDHKGQKKFEASDITIVDDSAYVVCDSSWAITKLKLPLQPFSKDNFQIGNPSRVATEESDYEAIFHHGNTFYAVRESVKLKISPSKKSSYHAVIEELELSDNDYAVLNECPCEFEFESKK
;
A
#
# COMPACT_ATOMS: atom_id res chain seq x y z
N MET A 1 28.40 -22.70 -16.14
CA MET A 1 28.90 -21.99 -14.93
C MET A 1 30.29 -21.38 -15.18
N LYS A 2 30.49 -20.60 -16.26
CA LYS A 2 31.77 -19.98 -16.65
C LYS A 2 31.68 -18.46 -16.87
N GLN A 3 30.58 -17.84 -16.46
CA GLN A 3 30.30 -16.43 -16.76
C GLN A 3 30.78 -15.48 -15.66
N CYS A 4 30.99 -15.96 -14.43
CA CYS A 4 31.43 -15.14 -13.29
C CYS A 4 32.94 -14.81 -13.30
N ILE A 5 33.73 -15.39 -14.20
CA ILE A 5 35.20 -15.20 -14.28
C ILE A 5 35.57 -14.30 -15.47
N ALA A 6 34.60 -13.92 -16.30
CA ALA A 6 34.85 -13.16 -17.51
C ALA A 6 35.04 -11.66 -17.17
N THR A 7 36.16 -11.06 -17.56
CA THR A 7 36.49 -9.63 -17.31
C THR A 7 35.54 -8.64 -17.98
N ASN A 8 34.66 -9.13 -18.86
CA ASN A 8 33.57 -8.42 -19.51
C ASN A 8 32.21 -8.63 -18.83
N TYR A 9 32.14 -9.28 -17.66
CA TYR A 9 30.89 -9.50 -16.92
C TYR A 9 30.09 -8.20 -16.75
N SER A 10 30.75 -7.09 -16.42
CA SER A 10 30.16 -5.74 -16.28
C SER A 10 29.66 -5.10 -17.59
N LYS A 11 30.04 -5.65 -18.75
CA LYS A 11 29.58 -5.22 -20.09
C LYS A 11 28.39 -6.06 -20.59
N THR A 12 28.16 -7.23 -20.01
CA THR A 12 27.06 -8.16 -20.36
C THR A 12 25.99 -8.30 -19.27
N THR A 13 26.18 -7.68 -18.10
CA THR A 13 25.16 -7.60 -17.07
C THR A 13 24.22 -6.43 -17.39
N ALA A 14 22.92 -6.69 -17.34
CA ALA A 14 21.92 -5.63 -17.24
C ALA A 14 22.21 -4.87 -15.94
N LYS A 15 22.78 -3.67 -16.07
CA LYS A 15 22.88 -2.76 -14.95
C LYS A 15 21.48 -2.17 -14.78
N THR A 16 20.86 -2.36 -13.63
CA THR A 16 19.70 -1.56 -13.23
C THR A 16 20.20 -0.13 -13.13
N ILE A 17 20.01 0.66 -14.19
CA ILE A 17 20.57 2.02 -14.29
C ILE A 17 19.76 2.98 -13.39
N PHE A 18 18.56 2.55 -12.96
CA PHE A 18 17.64 3.37 -12.19
C PHE A 18 16.74 2.50 -11.31
N GLU A 19 16.89 2.62 -10.00
CA GLU A 19 15.90 2.18 -9.01
C GLU A 19 15.31 3.44 -8.39
N LEU A 20 14.03 3.69 -8.65
CA LEU A 20 13.31 4.79 -8.03
C LEU A 20 12.48 4.24 -6.88
N PRO A 21 12.70 4.69 -5.64
CA PRO A 21 11.77 4.39 -4.57
C PRO A 21 10.41 5.03 -4.86
N LEU A 22 9.34 4.49 -4.28
CA LEU A 22 7.98 5.04 -4.39
C LEU A 22 7.94 6.54 -4.09
N ALA A 23 8.70 6.98 -3.07
CA ALA A 23 8.83 8.38 -2.68
C ALA A 23 9.33 9.29 -3.83
N ALA A 24 10.18 8.78 -4.72
CA ALA A 24 10.72 9.56 -5.84
C ALA A 24 9.71 9.73 -7.01
N LEU A 25 8.59 9.01 -6.97
CA LEU A 25 7.51 9.17 -7.95
C LEU A 25 6.57 10.32 -7.59
N LEU A 26 6.51 10.71 -6.31
CA LEU A 26 5.62 11.74 -5.80
C LEU A 26 6.28 13.13 -5.83
N SER A 27 5.59 14.12 -6.39
CA SER A 27 6.02 15.52 -6.27
C SER A 27 5.70 16.14 -4.91
N ASP A 28 4.67 15.61 -4.24
CA ASP A 28 4.25 15.97 -2.89
C ASP A 28 3.99 14.70 -2.09
N HIS A 29 4.65 14.59 -0.94
CA HIS A 29 4.56 13.44 -0.04
C HIS A 29 3.61 13.70 1.15
N LYS A 30 2.92 14.85 1.21
CA LYS A 30 1.97 15.21 2.27
C LYS A 30 2.51 15.01 3.70
N GLY A 31 3.83 15.17 3.89
CA GLY A 31 4.49 14.96 5.18
C GLY A 31 4.78 13.50 5.56
N GLN A 32 4.43 12.51 4.72
CA GLN A 32 4.79 11.11 4.91
C GLN A 32 6.32 10.94 4.96
N LYS A 33 6.78 10.09 5.89
CA LYS A 33 8.22 9.88 6.17
C LYS A 33 8.71 8.47 5.83
N LYS A 34 7.81 7.50 5.82
CA LYS A 34 8.09 6.09 5.51
C LYS A 34 7.27 5.69 4.29
N PHE A 35 7.85 4.89 3.42
CA PHE A 35 7.19 4.40 2.20
C PHE A 35 7.45 2.91 2.10
N GLU A 36 6.68 2.16 2.86
CA GLU A 36 6.73 0.69 2.95
C GLU A 36 5.55 0.15 2.17
N ALA A 37 5.71 0.06 0.84
CA ALA A 37 4.63 -0.37 -0.05
C ALA A 37 4.33 -1.86 0.18
N SER A 38 3.13 -2.16 0.66
CA SER A 38 2.72 -3.53 0.97
C SER A 38 2.12 -4.22 -0.26
N ASP A 39 1.34 -3.48 -1.06
CA ASP A 39 0.71 -4.04 -2.26
C ASP A 39 0.37 -2.96 -3.31
N ILE A 40 0.12 -3.42 -4.53
CA ILE A 40 -0.24 -2.61 -5.69
C ILE A 40 -1.30 -3.29 -6.55
N THR A 41 -2.34 -2.53 -6.91
CA THR A 41 -3.28 -2.94 -7.96
C THR A 41 -3.23 -1.97 -9.14
N ILE A 42 -3.43 -2.48 -10.35
CA ILE A 42 -3.50 -1.67 -11.56
C ILE A 42 -4.94 -1.65 -12.05
N VAL A 43 -5.47 -0.44 -12.25
CA VAL A 43 -6.80 -0.22 -12.84
C VAL A 43 -6.63 0.80 -13.95
N ASP A 44 -7.02 0.40 -15.16
CA ASP A 44 -6.76 1.14 -16.40
C ASP A 44 -5.28 1.52 -16.55
N ASP A 45 -4.99 2.81 -16.64
CA ASP A 45 -3.65 3.38 -16.79
C ASP A 45 -3.08 3.90 -15.46
N SER A 46 -3.58 3.42 -14.32
CA SER A 46 -3.15 3.89 -13.01
C SER A 46 -2.83 2.71 -12.09
N ALA A 47 -1.72 2.84 -11.36
CA ALA A 47 -1.37 1.94 -10.30
C ALA A 47 -1.74 2.56 -8.95
N TYR A 48 -2.33 1.77 -8.06
CA TYR A 48 -2.79 2.17 -6.74
C TYR A 48 -2.00 1.36 -5.72
N VAL A 49 -1.22 2.06 -4.90
CA VAL A 49 -0.28 1.47 -3.94
C VAL A 49 -0.74 1.81 -2.53
N VAL A 50 -0.77 0.82 -1.65
CA VAL A 50 -0.95 1.01 -0.20
C VAL A 50 0.37 0.79 0.52
N CYS A 51 0.52 1.46 1.66
CA CYS A 51 1.65 1.23 2.57
C CYS A 51 1.10 0.94 3.95
N ASP A 52 1.64 -0.06 4.64
CA ASP A 52 1.29 -0.36 6.04
C ASP A 52 1.34 0.89 6.95
N SER A 53 2.34 1.72 6.75
CA SER A 53 2.69 2.91 7.51
C SER A 53 1.91 4.17 7.12
N SER A 54 0.98 4.09 6.16
CA SER A 54 0.26 5.25 5.64
C SER A 54 -1.20 4.98 5.36
N TRP A 55 -2.07 5.86 5.87
CA TRP A 55 -3.49 5.84 5.54
C TRP A 55 -3.81 6.35 4.13
N ALA A 56 -2.83 6.89 3.39
CA ALA A 56 -3.06 7.38 2.04
C ALA A 56 -2.82 6.30 0.99
N ILE A 57 -3.66 6.30 -0.04
CA ILE A 57 -3.52 5.42 -1.21
C ILE A 57 -2.75 6.20 -2.27
N THR A 58 -1.60 5.70 -2.68
CA THR A 58 -0.77 6.37 -3.69
C THR A 58 -1.25 5.98 -5.08
N LYS A 59 -1.75 6.94 -5.85
CA LYS A 59 -2.11 6.77 -7.26
C LYS A 59 -0.94 7.22 -8.14
N LEU A 60 -0.53 6.36 -9.07
CA LEU A 60 0.57 6.58 -10.00
C LEU A 60 0.06 6.43 -11.43
N LYS A 61 0.28 7.45 -12.27
CA LYS A 61 -0.04 7.36 -13.69
C LYS A 61 1.02 6.52 -14.41
N LEU A 62 0.58 5.61 -15.28
CA LEU A 62 1.46 4.86 -16.17
C LEU A 62 1.64 5.58 -17.52
N PRO A 63 2.86 5.56 -18.10
CA PRO A 63 4.11 5.02 -17.56
C PRO A 63 4.66 5.86 -16.40
N LEU A 64 5.33 5.21 -15.45
CA LEU A 64 5.86 5.88 -14.26
C LEU A 64 6.87 6.98 -14.62
N GLN A 65 6.64 8.17 -14.08
CA GLN A 65 7.53 9.32 -14.20
C GLN A 65 7.89 9.85 -12.80
N PRO A 66 9.18 10.08 -12.50
CA PRO A 66 9.58 10.73 -11.25
C PRO A 66 8.91 12.09 -11.08
N PHE A 67 8.49 12.40 -9.86
CA PHE A 67 7.92 13.70 -9.49
C PHE A 67 6.78 14.18 -10.41
N SER A 68 6.02 13.26 -11.00
CA SER A 68 4.88 13.62 -11.84
C SER A 68 3.78 14.24 -10.98
N LYS A 69 3.11 15.27 -11.52
CA LYS A 69 1.92 15.85 -10.88
C LYS A 69 0.71 14.93 -10.93
N ASP A 70 0.74 13.96 -11.85
CA ASP A 70 -0.30 12.93 -11.96
C ASP A 70 -0.08 11.79 -10.95
N ASN A 71 1.05 11.80 -10.23
CA ASN A 71 1.32 10.90 -9.12
C ASN A 71 1.01 11.62 -7.82
N PHE A 72 0.00 11.16 -7.10
CA PHE A 72 -0.43 11.82 -5.88
C PHE A 72 -1.01 10.83 -4.89
N GLN A 73 -1.10 11.28 -3.64
CA GLN A 73 -1.66 10.50 -2.56
C GLN A 73 -3.13 10.87 -2.37
N ILE A 74 -4.01 9.88 -2.43
CA ILE A 74 -5.43 10.01 -2.12
C ILE A 74 -5.58 9.86 -0.61
N GLY A 75 -6.13 10.90 0.02
CA GLY A 75 -6.25 11.02 1.46
C GLY A 75 -5.02 11.61 2.15
N ASN A 76 -5.02 11.52 3.48
CA ASN A 76 -3.96 12.01 4.34
C ASN A 76 -3.17 10.81 4.89
N PRO A 77 -1.84 10.74 4.67
CA PRO A 77 -0.99 9.67 5.23
C PRO A 77 -1.14 9.48 6.74
N SER A 78 -1.42 10.57 7.46
CA SER A 78 -1.61 10.61 8.92
C SER A 78 -3.07 10.92 9.30
N ARG A 79 -4.04 10.40 8.54
CA ARG A 79 -5.48 10.55 8.84
C ARG A 79 -5.79 10.17 10.28
N VAL A 80 -5.20 9.08 10.78
CA VAL A 80 -5.23 8.71 12.20
C VAL A 80 -3.85 9.00 12.78
N ALA A 81 -3.75 10.04 13.61
CA ALA A 81 -2.45 10.60 14.02
C ALA A 81 -1.57 9.65 14.87
N THR A 82 -2.17 8.65 15.51
CA THR A 82 -1.50 7.75 16.45
C THR A 82 -1.36 6.32 15.95
N GLU A 83 -1.85 6.03 14.75
CA GLU A 83 -1.94 4.67 14.22
C GLU A 83 -1.42 4.64 12.79
N GLU A 84 -0.63 3.60 12.48
CA GLU A 84 -0.35 3.21 11.11
C GLU A 84 -1.61 2.54 10.51
N SER A 85 -1.71 2.45 9.19
CA SER A 85 -2.91 1.89 8.56
C SER A 85 -3.00 0.37 8.72
N ASP A 86 -1.84 -0.29 8.82
CA ASP A 86 -1.68 -1.74 8.73
C ASP A 86 -2.27 -2.32 7.44
N TYR A 87 -2.36 -1.52 6.36
CA TYR A 87 -2.79 -1.99 5.05
C TYR A 87 -1.74 -2.91 4.44
N GLU A 88 -2.15 -4.14 4.13
CA GLU A 88 -1.30 -5.18 3.54
C GLU A 88 -1.67 -5.54 2.11
N ALA A 89 -2.89 -5.21 1.67
CA ALA A 89 -3.33 -5.49 0.31
C ALA A 89 -4.32 -4.44 -0.20
N ILE A 90 -4.33 -4.25 -1.53
CA ILE A 90 -5.35 -3.45 -2.23
C ILE A 90 -5.77 -4.16 -3.51
N PHE A 91 -7.07 -4.25 -3.74
CA PHE A 91 -7.60 -4.84 -4.97
C PHE A 91 -8.84 -4.12 -5.48
N HIS A 92 -9.09 -4.26 -6.77
CA HIS A 92 -10.25 -3.67 -7.43
C HIS A 92 -11.14 -4.79 -7.95
N HIS A 93 -12.43 -4.74 -7.62
CA HIS A 93 -13.42 -5.69 -8.11
C HIS A 93 -14.69 -4.95 -8.55
N GLY A 94 -15.09 -5.16 -9.80
CA GLY A 94 -16.18 -4.39 -10.40
C GLY A 94 -15.77 -2.93 -10.57
N ASN A 95 -16.39 -2.04 -9.79
CA ASN A 95 -16.12 -0.60 -9.78
C ASN A 95 -15.78 -0.10 -8.37
N THR A 96 -15.29 -1.01 -7.52
CA THR A 96 -15.07 -0.79 -6.10
C THR A 96 -13.67 -1.24 -5.72
N PHE A 97 -13.00 -0.42 -4.91
CA PHE A 97 -11.72 -0.75 -4.33
C PHE A 97 -11.90 -1.35 -2.94
N TYR A 98 -10.99 -2.24 -2.59
CA TYR A 98 -10.94 -2.87 -1.28
C TYR A 98 -9.51 -2.80 -0.77
N ALA A 99 -9.34 -2.49 0.52
CA ALA A 99 -8.06 -2.60 1.20
C ALA A 99 -8.16 -3.63 2.34
N VAL A 100 -7.07 -4.36 2.59
CA VAL A 100 -6.99 -5.35 3.65
C VAL A 100 -6.06 -4.83 4.73
N ARG A 101 -6.55 -4.84 5.97
CA ARG A 101 -5.74 -4.61 7.18
C ARG A 101 -5.50 -5.92 7.88
N GLU A 102 -4.25 -6.25 8.21
CA GLU A 102 -3.92 -7.58 8.76
C GLU A 102 -4.38 -7.76 10.21
N SER A 103 -4.21 -6.75 11.07
CA SER A 103 -4.30 -6.95 12.52
C SER A 103 -5.08 -5.84 13.23
N VAL A 104 -6.41 -5.84 13.07
CA VAL A 104 -7.29 -4.88 13.74
C VAL A 104 -7.79 -5.44 15.07
N LYS A 105 -7.60 -4.70 16.16
CA LYS A 105 -8.04 -5.09 17.50
C LYS A 105 -9.54 -4.86 17.69
N LEU A 106 -10.34 -5.93 17.70
CA LEU A 106 -11.79 -5.85 17.88
C LEU A 106 -12.20 -6.17 19.33
N LYS A 107 -13.17 -5.40 19.86
CA LYS A 107 -13.81 -5.66 21.15
C LYS A 107 -15.08 -6.48 20.94
N ILE A 108 -14.93 -7.79 20.83
CA ILE A 108 -16.06 -8.71 20.65
C ILE A 108 -16.72 -8.95 22.03
N SER A 109 -17.60 -8.03 22.45
CA SER A 109 -18.36 -8.04 23.73
C SER A 109 -17.61 -7.64 25.02
N PRO A 110 -18.31 -7.03 26.02
CA PRO A 110 -17.69 -6.57 27.28
C PRO A 110 -17.07 -7.67 28.16
N SER A 111 -17.36 -8.95 27.87
CA SER A 111 -16.97 -10.10 28.67
C SER A 111 -15.88 -10.99 28.05
N LYS A 112 -15.43 -10.72 26.81
CA LYS A 112 -14.33 -11.46 26.17
C LYS A 112 -13.07 -10.61 26.00
N LYS A 113 -11.92 -11.29 25.99
CA LYS A 113 -10.62 -10.71 25.67
C LYS A 113 -10.63 -10.15 24.25
N SER A 114 -9.97 -9.01 24.03
CA SER A 114 -9.76 -8.46 22.68
C SER A 114 -9.04 -9.47 21.79
N SER A 115 -9.52 -9.65 20.57
CA SER A 115 -8.93 -10.48 19.52
C SER A 115 -8.50 -9.61 18.33
N TYR A 116 -7.49 -10.06 17.60
CA TYR A 116 -7.02 -9.41 16.38
C TYR A 116 -7.60 -10.15 15.17
N HIS A 117 -8.11 -9.39 14.21
CA HIS A 117 -8.74 -9.91 12.99
C HIS A 117 -8.22 -9.14 11.79
N ALA A 118 -8.10 -9.81 10.65
CA ALA A 118 -7.99 -9.09 9.38
C ALA A 118 -9.31 -8.40 9.08
N VAL A 119 -9.27 -7.18 8.58
CA VAL A 119 -10.45 -6.41 8.18
C VAL A 119 -10.31 -6.02 6.72
N ILE A 120 -11.35 -6.31 5.93
CA ILE A 120 -11.47 -5.81 4.57
C ILE A 120 -12.31 -4.54 4.63
N GLU A 121 -11.76 -3.45 4.12
CA GLU A 121 -12.41 -2.15 4.01
C GLU A 121 -12.83 -1.93 2.56
N GLU A 122 -14.11 -1.65 2.33
CA GLU A 122 -14.64 -1.20 1.03
C GLU A 122 -14.44 0.30 0.89
N LEU A 123 -13.78 0.72 -0.19
CA LEU A 123 -13.33 2.09 -0.37
C LEU A 123 -14.03 2.78 -1.54
N GLU A 124 -14.53 3.98 -1.28
CA GLU A 124 -14.96 4.94 -2.32
C GLU A 124 -13.87 6.00 -2.49
N LEU A 125 -13.10 5.92 -3.58
CA LEU A 125 -12.04 6.89 -3.86
C LEU A 125 -12.60 8.10 -4.59
N SER A 126 -12.19 9.28 -4.15
CA SER A 126 -12.33 10.55 -4.86
C SER A 126 -10.95 11.06 -5.29
N ASP A 127 -10.91 12.22 -5.95
CA ASP A 127 -9.66 12.79 -6.46
C ASP A 127 -8.65 13.15 -5.36
N ASN A 128 -9.10 13.47 -4.14
CA ASN A 128 -8.21 13.95 -3.06
C ASN A 128 -8.28 13.14 -1.77
N ASP A 129 -9.35 12.37 -1.58
CA ASP A 129 -9.62 11.61 -0.37
C ASP A 129 -10.40 10.33 -0.68
N TYR A 130 -10.63 9.47 0.31
CA TYR A 130 -11.49 8.30 0.16
C TYR A 130 -12.39 8.10 1.38
N ALA A 131 -13.54 7.47 1.19
CA ALA A 131 -14.40 7.03 2.28
C ALA A 131 -14.30 5.52 2.46
N VAL A 132 -14.32 5.05 3.71
CA VAL A 132 -14.58 3.64 4.01
C VAL A 132 -16.10 3.47 4.08
N LEU A 133 -16.66 2.72 3.14
CA LEU A 133 -18.10 2.49 3.03
C LEU A 133 -18.57 1.38 3.97
N ASN A 134 -17.81 0.28 4.00
CA ASN A 134 -18.09 -0.90 4.80
C ASN A 134 -16.78 -1.50 5.32
N GLU A 135 -16.86 -2.19 6.47
CA GLU A 135 -15.75 -2.94 7.05
C GLU A 135 -16.24 -4.35 7.40
N CYS A 136 -15.50 -5.36 7.00
CA CYS A 136 -15.83 -6.76 7.29
C CYS A 136 -14.62 -7.47 7.92
N PRO A 137 -14.70 -7.86 9.20
CA PRO A 137 -13.72 -8.75 9.81
C PRO A 137 -13.75 -10.11 9.10
N CYS A 138 -12.58 -10.59 8.68
CA CYS A 138 -12.46 -11.95 8.16
C CYS A 138 -12.61 -12.96 9.29
N GLU A 139 -13.27 -14.10 9.03
CA GLU A 139 -13.48 -15.17 10.02
C GLU A 139 -12.19 -15.89 10.45
N PHE A 140 -11.03 -15.50 9.91
CA PHE A 140 -9.72 -16.05 10.27
C PHE A 140 -9.15 -15.30 11.48
N GLU A 141 -9.12 -15.99 12.62
CA GLU A 141 -8.37 -15.56 13.80
C GLU A 141 -6.88 -15.86 13.61
N PHE A 142 -6.02 -14.83 13.69
CA PHE A 142 -4.58 -15.05 13.75
C PHE A 142 -4.20 -15.42 15.19
N GLU A 143 -3.63 -16.62 15.39
CA GLU A 143 -3.01 -16.95 16.67
C GLU A 143 -1.75 -16.10 16.85
N SER A 144 -1.72 -15.26 17.88
CA SER A 144 -0.49 -14.61 18.30
C SER A 144 0.50 -15.67 18.77
N LYS A 145 1.59 -15.88 18.02
CA LYS A 145 2.70 -16.70 18.52
C LYS A 145 3.27 -16.01 19.76
N LYS A 146 3.15 -16.72 20.89
CA LYS A 146 3.78 -16.39 22.17
C LYS A 146 5.30 -16.42 22.09
#